data_AF-A0A0B1T174-F1
#
_entry.id   AF-A0A0B1T174-F1
#
_cell.length_a   1.000
_cell.length_b   1.000
_cell.length_c   1.000
_cell.angle_alpha   90.00
_cell.angle_beta   90.00
_cell.angle_gamma   90.00
#
_symmetry.space_group_name_H-M   'P 1'
#
loop_
_entity.id
_entity.type
_entity.pdbx_description
1 polymer ?
#
loop_
_entity_poly.entity_id
_entity_poly.type
_entity_poly.pdbx_seq_one_letter_code
_entity_poly.pdbx_strand_id
1 'polypeptide(L)'
;MDWSCSRVMEANDVYKQWYRAFVFHADWAMGIPDFRVLSLEDQTALFKQNFMTFGWIAYAFKCYQLNQQALGIPLGNGAYIPYNDEEQKRMDARWVVSYGVVCKKLMDLVVKPMIELDMDEEEYCILKALGLFQQGKKTS
;
A
#
# COMPACT_ATOMS: atom_id res chain seq x y z
N MET A 1 9.68 9.99 2.62
CA MET A 1 9.40 9.30 1.34
C MET A 1 9.03 10.35 0.30
N ASP A 2 9.29 10.09 -0.99
CA ASP A 2 8.93 11.01 -2.09
C ASP A 2 7.65 10.53 -2.76
N TRP A 3 6.58 11.30 -2.62
CA TRP A 3 5.23 10.96 -3.09
C TRP A 3 4.81 11.75 -4.33
N SER A 4 5.72 12.44 -5.02
CA SER A 4 5.35 13.47 -6.00
C SER A 4 4.69 12.97 -7.30
N CYS A 5 4.69 11.66 -7.58
CA CYS A 5 4.27 11.08 -8.86
C CYS A 5 4.94 11.77 -10.09
N SER A 6 6.24 12.07 -10.00
CA SER A 6 6.96 12.83 -11.03
C SER A 6 7.29 12.01 -12.29
N ARG A 7 7.25 10.68 -12.21
CA ARG A 7 7.59 9.78 -13.33
C ARG A 7 6.88 8.44 -13.25
N VAL A 8 6.65 7.81 -14.41
CA VAL A 8 6.09 6.46 -14.50
C VAL A 8 7.09 5.44 -13.92
N MET A 9 6.60 4.40 -13.26
CA MET A 9 7.44 3.35 -12.67
C MET A 9 8.29 2.59 -13.69
N GLU A 10 9.50 2.25 -13.25
CA GLU A 10 10.40 1.30 -13.91
C GLU A 10 10.62 0.07 -13.01
N ALA A 11 11.30 -0.96 -13.54
CA ALA A 11 11.55 -2.19 -12.80
C ALA A 11 12.29 -1.95 -11.47
N ASN A 12 13.26 -1.03 -11.44
CA ASN A 12 14.04 -0.73 -10.24
C ASN A 12 13.21 -0.08 -9.13
N ASP A 13 12.11 0.59 -9.48
CA ASP A 13 11.25 1.28 -8.52
C ASP A 13 10.48 0.30 -7.66
N VAL A 14 10.06 -0.82 -8.23
CA VAL A 14 9.37 -1.89 -7.51
C VAL A 14 10.23 -2.44 -6.38
N TYR A 15 11.50 -2.73 -6.66
CA TYR A 15 12.41 -3.26 -5.64
C TYR A 15 12.65 -2.24 -4.52
N LYS A 16 12.92 -0.98 -4.88
CA LYS A 16 13.12 0.10 -3.90
C LYS A 16 11.87 0.34 -3.06
N GLN A 17 10.69 0.27 -3.69
CA GLN A 17 9.39 0.40 -3.03
C GLN A 17 9.18 -0.74 -2.03
N TRP A 18 9.56 -1.96 -2.36
CA TRP A 18 9.41 -3.12 -1.48
C TRP A 18 10.24 -2.98 -0.19
N TYR A 19 11.52 -2.60 -0.31
CA TYR A 19 12.39 -2.38 0.85
C TYR A 19 11.86 -1.26 1.76
N ARG A 20 11.35 -0.17 1.16
CA ARG A 20 10.79 0.96 1.91
C ARG A 20 9.48 0.60 2.60
N ALA A 21 8.59 -0.13 1.91
CA ALA A 21 7.38 -0.68 2.52
C ALA A 21 7.73 -1.51 3.75
N PHE A 22 8.78 -2.33 3.65
CA PHE A 22 9.18 -3.18 4.75
C PHE A 22 9.59 -2.42 5.99
N VAL A 23 10.55 -1.51 5.85
CA VAL A 23 11.00 -0.71 6.99
C VAL A 23 9.85 0.11 7.56
N PHE A 24 9.07 0.77 6.69
CA PHE A 24 7.94 1.59 7.10
C PHE A 24 6.87 0.80 7.88
N HIS A 25 6.53 -0.41 7.45
CA HIS A 25 5.57 -1.25 8.15
C HIS A 25 6.12 -1.82 9.44
N ALA A 26 7.40 -2.22 9.46
CA ALA A 26 8.04 -2.74 10.66
C ALA A 26 8.07 -1.65 11.74
N ASP A 27 8.48 -0.44 11.39
CA ASP A 27 8.50 0.71 12.29
C ASP A 27 7.09 1.04 12.81
N TRP A 28 6.10 1.06 11.93
CA TRP A 28 4.70 1.31 12.32
C TRP A 28 4.17 0.24 13.29
N ALA A 29 4.40 -1.05 12.99
CA ALA A 29 3.94 -2.15 13.85
C ALA A 29 4.64 -2.12 15.21
N MET A 30 5.95 -1.86 15.24
CA MET A 30 6.71 -1.69 16.48
C MET A 30 6.31 -0.44 17.29
N GLY A 31 5.67 0.54 16.64
CA GLY A 31 5.06 1.68 17.32
C GLY A 31 3.85 1.30 18.19
N ILE A 32 3.20 0.16 17.93
CA ILE A 32 2.01 -0.29 18.65
C ILE A 32 2.43 -1.01 19.95
N PRO A 33 2.06 -0.51 21.15
CA PRO A 33 2.43 -1.14 22.41
C PRO A 33 2.01 -2.61 22.50
N ASP A 34 0.78 -2.93 22.08
CA ASP A 34 0.24 -4.30 22.14
C ASP A 34 0.94 -5.27 21.18
N PHE A 35 1.49 -4.78 20.07
CA PHE A 35 2.26 -5.61 19.16
C PHE A 35 3.62 -5.99 19.77
N ARG A 36 4.26 -5.06 20.49
CA ARG A 36 5.59 -5.27 21.09
C ARG A 36 5.61 -6.29 22.23
N VAL A 37 4.47 -6.51 22.90
CA VAL A 37 4.37 -7.48 24.00
C VAL A 37 4.14 -8.91 23.50
N LEU A 38 3.85 -9.10 22.20
CA LEU A 38 3.71 -10.42 21.60
C LEU A 38 5.06 -11.14 21.52
N SER A 39 5.02 -12.47 21.41
CA SER A 39 6.22 -13.26 21.13
C SER A 39 6.83 -12.88 19.77
N LEU A 40 8.14 -13.07 19.59
CA LEU A 40 8.78 -12.83 18.30
C LEU A 40 8.16 -13.68 17.18
N GLU A 41 7.70 -14.88 17.52
CA GLU A 41 7.00 -15.79 16.60
C GLU A 41 5.68 -15.16 16.12
N ASP A 42 4.85 -14.68 17.05
CA ASP A 42 3.57 -14.04 16.73
C ASP A 42 3.75 -12.72 15.97
N GLN A 43 4.71 -11.89 16.39
CA GLN A 43 5.07 -10.66 15.66
C GLN A 43 5.44 -10.97 14.21
N THR A 44 6.27 -12.00 14.01
CA THR A 44 6.70 -12.44 12.68
C THR A 44 5.53 -12.98 11.86
N ALA A 45 4.64 -13.76 12.47
CA ALA A 45 3.48 -14.33 11.79
C ALA A 45 2.51 -13.24 11.33
N LEU A 46 2.12 -12.35 12.23
CA LEU A 46 1.20 -11.24 11.95
C LEU A 46 1.78 -10.28 10.91
N PHE A 47 3.07 -9.96 11.01
CA PHE A 47 3.74 -9.08 10.04
C PHE A 47 3.78 -9.69 8.64
N LYS A 48 4.20 -10.95 8.51
CA LYS A 48 4.30 -11.64 7.21
C LYS A 48 2.94 -11.78 6.53
N GLN A 49 1.89 -12.09 7.30
CA GLN A 49 0.54 -12.25 6.76
C GLN A 49 0.00 -10.94 6.16
N ASN A 50 0.33 -9.80 6.76
CA ASN A 50 -0.28 -8.51 6.43
C ASN A 50 0.60 -7.59 5.57
N PHE A 51 1.88 -7.91 5.42
CA PHE A 51 2.88 -7.08 4.75
C PHE A 51 2.43 -6.48 3.42
N MET A 52 2.01 -7.33 2.47
CA MET A 52 1.67 -6.88 1.12
C MET A 52 0.41 -6.02 1.12
N THR A 53 -0.61 -6.43 1.87
CA THR A 53 -1.87 -5.71 2.01
C THR A 53 -1.65 -4.33 2.61
N PHE A 54 -0.79 -4.23 3.63
CA PHE A 54 -0.47 -2.96 4.29
C PHE A 54 0.32 -2.02 3.40
N GLY A 55 1.22 -2.55 2.58
CA GLY A 55 1.93 -1.77 1.57
C GLY A 55 0.94 -1.06 0.68
N TRP A 56 0.05 -1.84 0.08
CA TRP A 56 -0.91 -1.31 -0.87
C TRP A 56 -1.92 -0.35 -0.25
N ILE A 57 -2.45 -0.65 0.95
CA ILE A 57 -3.36 0.25 1.67
C ILE A 57 -2.65 1.57 2.02
N ALA A 58 -1.39 1.55 2.43
CA ALA A 58 -0.63 2.77 2.69
C ALA A 58 -0.42 3.63 1.43
N TYR A 59 -0.12 3.00 0.30
CA TYR A 59 0.03 3.72 -0.97
C TYR A 59 -1.29 4.26 -1.51
N ALA A 60 -2.38 3.51 -1.36
CA ALA A 60 -3.73 3.98 -1.69
C ALA A 60 -4.15 5.17 -0.81
N PHE A 61 -3.91 5.09 0.51
CA PHE A 61 -4.19 6.20 1.40
C PHE A 61 -3.36 7.45 1.07
N LYS A 62 -2.08 7.30 0.72
CA LYS A 62 -1.27 8.44 0.25
C LYS A 62 -1.76 9.03 -1.06
N CYS A 63 -2.24 8.20 -1.99
CA CYS A 63 -2.89 8.66 -3.21
C CYS A 63 -4.10 9.55 -2.88
N TYR A 64 -4.98 9.08 -1.99
CA TYR A 64 -6.16 9.81 -1.53
C TYR A 64 -5.78 11.13 -0.82
N GLN A 65 -4.94 11.05 0.20
CA GLN A 65 -4.53 12.19 1.04
C GLN A 65 -3.87 13.33 0.24
N LEU A 66 -3.15 12.97 -0.84
CA LEU A 66 -2.46 13.93 -1.70
C LEU A 66 -3.28 14.32 -2.95
N ASN A 67 -4.53 13.86 -3.05
CA ASN A 67 -5.44 14.15 -4.16
C ASN A 67 -4.86 13.71 -5.53
N GLN A 68 -4.19 12.55 -5.56
CA GLN A 68 -3.46 12.03 -6.73
C GLN A 68 -4.24 10.98 -7.53
N GLN A 69 -5.50 10.73 -7.21
CA GLN A 69 -6.33 9.69 -7.85
C GLN A 69 -6.48 9.82 -9.37
N ALA A 70 -6.31 11.01 -9.93
CA ALA A 70 -6.31 11.21 -11.38
C ALA A 70 -5.03 10.70 -12.06
N LEU A 71 -3.92 10.64 -11.34
CA LEU A 71 -2.61 10.17 -11.83
C LEU A 71 -2.47 8.66 -11.64
N GLY A 72 -2.58 8.19 -10.41
CA GLY A 72 -2.37 6.79 -10.04
C GLY A 72 -1.72 6.59 -8.68
N ILE A 73 -1.21 5.40 -8.43
CA ILE A 73 -0.73 4.99 -7.10
C ILE A 73 0.76 5.37 -6.94
N PRO A 74 1.13 6.21 -5.95
CA PRO A 74 2.51 6.60 -5.72
C PRO A 74 3.32 5.47 -5.05
N LEU A 75 4.61 5.36 -5.40
CA LEU A 75 5.51 4.31 -4.90
C LEU A 75 6.49 4.78 -3.80
N GLY A 76 6.45 6.06 -3.40
CA GLY A 76 7.27 6.60 -2.30
C GLY A 76 8.74 6.90 -2.67
N ASN A 77 9.06 6.85 -3.95
CA ASN A 77 10.37 7.15 -4.56
C ASN A 77 10.25 8.08 -5.79
N GLY A 78 9.20 8.90 -5.82
CA GLY A 78 8.87 9.81 -6.93
C GLY A 78 8.18 9.11 -8.11
N ALA A 79 8.27 7.78 -8.21
CA ALA A 79 7.56 7.02 -9.24
C ALA A 79 6.09 6.76 -8.87
N TYR A 80 5.26 6.52 -9.88
CA TYR A 80 3.87 6.07 -9.72
C TYR A 80 3.49 4.99 -10.72
N ILE A 81 2.47 4.21 -10.36
CA ILE A 81 1.77 3.32 -11.28
C ILE A 81 0.60 4.11 -11.86
N PRO A 82 0.56 4.38 -13.18
CA PRO A 82 -0.50 5.18 -13.77
C PRO A 82 -1.86 4.49 -13.69
N TYR A 83 -2.91 5.26 -13.40
CA TYR A 83 -4.28 4.79 -13.46
C TYR A 83 -4.84 4.86 -14.88
N ASN A 84 -4.40 5.81 -15.71
CA ASN A 84 -4.86 5.94 -17.10
C ASN A 84 -4.23 4.89 -18.03
N ASP A 85 -5.02 4.29 -18.92
CA ASP A 85 -4.58 3.20 -19.81
C ASP A 85 -3.52 3.65 -20.83
N GLU A 86 -3.60 4.88 -21.33
CA GLU A 86 -2.60 5.44 -22.25
C GLU A 86 -1.26 5.67 -21.54
N GLU A 87 -1.29 6.13 -20.29
CA GLU A 87 -0.05 6.28 -19.51
C GLU A 87 0.55 4.93 -19.11
N GLN A 88 -0.28 3.91 -18.84
CA GLN A 88 0.22 2.56 -18.57
C GLN A 88 1.01 1.99 -19.74
N LYS A 89 0.72 2.36 -20.99
CA LYS A 89 1.52 1.94 -22.17
C LYS A 89 2.97 2.40 -22.12
N ARG A 90 3.31 3.37 -21.26
CA ARG A 90 4.69 3.84 -21.02
C ARG A 90 5.48 2.88 -20.11
N MET A 91 4.81 1.96 -19.43
CA MET A 91 5.44 0.90 -18.64
C MET A 91 5.80 -0.28 -19.54
N ASP A 92 6.76 -1.10 -19.10
CA ASP A 92 7.00 -2.42 -19.69
C ASP A 92 5.72 -3.27 -19.66
N ALA A 93 5.42 -3.97 -20.75
CA ALA A 93 4.22 -4.78 -20.91
C ALA A 93 3.98 -5.76 -19.75
N ARG A 94 5.04 -6.34 -19.16
CA ARG A 94 4.92 -7.25 -18.01
C ARG A 94 4.37 -6.55 -16.76
N TRP A 95 4.66 -5.26 -16.61
CA TRP A 95 4.19 -4.45 -15.49
C TRP A 95 2.78 -3.94 -15.71
N VAL A 96 2.38 -3.69 -16.97
CA VAL A 96 0.99 -3.34 -17.31
C VAL A 96 0.04 -4.45 -16.87
N VAL A 97 0.35 -5.71 -17.23
CA VAL A 97 -0.52 -6.86 -16.90
C VAL A 97 -0.50 -7.26 -15.42
N SER A 98 0.41 -6.69 -14.62
CA SER A 98 0.52 -6.96 -13.18
C SER A 98 0.21 -5.72 -12.34
N TYR A 99 1.15 -4.79 -12.22
CA TYR A 99 1.00 -3.56 -11.45
C TYR A 99 -0.07 -2.62 -12.02
N GLY A 100 -0.26 -2.58 -13.34
CA GLY A 100 -1.37 -1.83 -13.95
C GLY A 100 -2.74 -2.33 -13.46
N VAL A 101 -2.92 -3.66 -13.41
CA VAL A 101 -4.14 -4.29 -12.87
C VAL A 101 -4.30 -4.02 -11.38
N VAL A 102 -3.21 -4.10 -10.59
CA VAL A 102 -3.22 -3.78 -9.16
C VAL A 102 -3.61 -2.31 -8.94
N CYS A 103 -3.07 -1.39 -9.72
CA CYS A 103 -3.39 0.04 -9.66
C CYS A 103 -4.89 0.28 -9.89
N LYS A 104 -5.49 -0.35 -10.91
CA LYS A 104 -6.93 -0.25 -11.17
C LYS A 104 -7.74 -0.73 -9.97
N LYS A 105 -7.41 -1.91 -9.45
CA LYS A 105 -8.09 -2.48 -8.28
C LYS A 105 -7.97 -1.61 -7.03
N LEU A 106 -6.79 -1.07 -6.75
CA LEU A 106 -6.59 -0.17 -5.60
C LEU A 106 -7.38 1.12 -5.77
N MET A 107 -7.41 1.69 -6.97
CA MET A 107 -8.18 2.89 -7.22
C MET A 107 -9.68 2.64 -7.01
N ASP A 108 -10.20 1.57 -7.61
CA ASP A 108 -11.64 1.29 -7.65
C ASP A 108 -12.18 0.74 -6.32
N LEU A 109 -11.39 -0.07 -5.61
CA LEU A 109 -11.85 -0.79 -4.41
C LEU A 109 -11.33 -0.19 -3.09
N VAL A 110 -10.40 0.77 -3.14
CA VAL A 110 -9.82 1.37 -1.94
C VAL A 110 -9.88 2.89 -2.01
N VAL A 111 -9.27 3.53 -3.01
CA VAL A 111 -9.16 4.99 -3.09
C VAL A 111 -10.53 5.65 -3.30
N LYS A 112 -11.35 5.15 -4.24
CA LYS A 112 -12.70 5.68 -4.45
C LYS A 112 -13.58 5.54 -3.20
N PRO A 113 -13.64 4.38 -2.54
CA PRO A 113 -14.31 4.26 -1.24
C PRO A 113 -13.79 5.24 -0.18
N MET A 114 -12.47 5.46 -0.08
CA MET A 114 -11.90 6.46 0.86
C MET A 114 -12.41 7.88 0.56
N ILE A 115 -12.55 8.24 -0.72
CA ILE A 115 -13.12 9.52 -1.15
C ILE A 115 -14.60 9.61 -0.81
N GLU A 116 -15.37 8.57 -1.12
CA GLU A 116 -16.82 8.53 -0.88
C GLU A 116 -17.17 8.61 0.61
N LEU A 117 -16.33 8.03 1.46
CA LEU A 117 -16.50 8.02 2.91
C LEU A 117 -15.86 9.23 3.60
N ASP A 118 -15.10 10.04 2.89
CA ASP A 118 -14.26 11.11 3.45
C ASP A 118 -13.37 10.61 4.59
N MET A 119 -12.65 9.51 4.34
CA MET A 119 -11.90 8.79 5.36
C MET A 119 -10.81 9.65 6.00
N ASP A 120 -10.78 9.74 7.32
CA ASP A 120 -9.72 10.46 8.04
C ASP A 120 -8.49 9.57 8.35
N GLU A 121 -7.45 10.17 8.94
CA GLU A 121 -6.21 9.45 9.27
C GLU A 121 -6.41 8.47 10.42
N GLU A 122 -7.30 8.79 11.37
CA GLU A 122 -7.66 7.96 12.50
C GLU A 122 -8.35 6.67 12.05
N GLU A 123 -9.35 6.76 11.18
CA GLU A 123 -10.06 5.64 10.56
C GLU A 123 -9.12 4.74 9.76
N TYR A 124 -8.21 5.35 8.99
CA TYR A 124 -7.15 4.61 8.29
C TYR A 124 -6.25 3.84 9.27
N CYS A 125 -5.84 4.47 10.37
CA CYS A 125 -5.01 3.84 11.39
C CYS A 125 -5.73 2.67 12.07
N ILE A 126 -7.01 2.84 12.38
CA ILE A 126 -7.86 1.80 12.96
C ILE A 126 -8.02 0.63 11.97
N LEU A 127 -8.30 0.90 10.69
CA LEU A 127 -8.42 -0.12 9.65
C LEU A 127 -7.14 -0.97 9.55
N LYS A 128 -5.96 -0.31 9.58
CA LYS A 128 -4.69 -1.02 9.58
C LYS A 128 -4.45 -1.84 10.85
N ALA A 129 -4.78 -1.30 12.03
CA ALA A 129 -4.66 -2.03 13.28
C ALA A 129 -5.57 -3.27 13.29
N LEU A 130 -6.82 -3.13 12.84
CA LEU A 130 -7.76 -4.24 12.70
C LEU A 130 -7.22 -5.32 11.76
N GLY A 131 -6.68 -4.94 10.60
CA GLY A 131 -6.04 -5.88 9.69
C GLY A 131 -4.84 -6.61 10.32
N LEU A 132 -4.07 -5.93 11.17
CA LEU A 132 -2.83 -6.49 11.75
C LEU A 132 -3.18 -7.60 12.73
N PHE A 133 -4.18 -7.36 13.57
CA PHE A 133 -4.62 -8.29 14.60
C PHE A 133 -5.72 -9.24 14.14
N GLN A 134 -6.12 -9.18 12.87
CA GLN A 134 -7.08 -10.12 12.30
C GLN A 134 -6.43 -11.50 12.17
N GLN A 135 -6.72 -12.39 13.12
CA GLN A 135 -6.37 -13.79 12.99
C GLN A 135 -7.22 -14.42 11.89
N GLY A 136 -6.57 -14.97 10.87
CA GLY A 136 -7.26 -15.84 9.93
C GLY A 136 -7.79 -17.04 10.70
N LYS A 137 -9.12 -17.28 10.68
CA LYS A 137 -9.65 -18.56 11.16
C LYS A 137 -8.91 -19.64 10.39
N LYS A 138 -8.09 -20.45 11.09
CA LYS A 138 -7.63 -21.72 10.53
C LYS A 138 -8.90 -22.50 10.21
N THR A 139 -9.24 -22.65 8.94
CA THR A 139 -10.16 -23.70 8.51
C THR A 139 -9.44 -25.01 8.79
N SER A 140 -9.69 -25.55 9.99
CA SER A 140 -9.42 -26.93 10.37
C SER A 140 -10.25 -27.89 9.53
#